data_AF-A0A2V8K4W2-F1
#
_entry.id   AF-A0A2V8K4W2-F1
#
_cell.length_a   1.000
_cell.length_b   1.000
_cell.length_c   1.000
_cell.angle_alpha   90.00
_cell.angle_beta   90.00
_cell.angle_gamma   90.00
#
_symmetry.space_group_name_H-M   'P 1'
#
loop_
_entity.id
_entity.type
_entity.pdbx_description
1 polymer ?
#
loop_
_entity_poly.entity_id
_entity_poly.type
_entity_poly.pdbx_seq_one_letter_code
_entity_poly.pdbx_strand_id
1 'polypeptide(L)'
;MVFDTTTPDSLGNALAFANNFIRVNRNDYGLQSSDVAVIVIVRHNSTAFGYNDAIWAKYGVPISKRANFVDPKTKEAAKANLFNVSEYGAQLPNRGTTLDALFKQGVQLAVCATSTRGYAGAIAEATGGNTDAIFNELVSNLVSTNARMVPAGIVAVNRAQERGYSFVG
;
A
#
# COMPACT_ATOMS: atom_id res chain seq x y z
N MET A 1 -1.97 -6.10 15.03
CA MET A 1 -1.48 -4.72 14.85
C MET A 1 -1.98 -4.15 13.53
N VAL A 2 -2.37 -2.89 13.51
CA VAL A 2 -2.79 -2.15 12.31
C VAL A 2 -1.89 -0.95 12.09
N PHE A 3 -1.36 -0.81 10.87
CA PHE A 3 -0.60 0.34 10.41
C PHE A 3 -1.49 1.20 9.53
N ASP A 4 -1.69 2.47 9.90
CA ASP A 4 -2.37 3.46 9.08
C ASP A 4 -1.36 4.28 8.31
N THR A 5 -1.49 4.33 6.99
CA THR A 5 -0.54 5.02 6.13
C THR A 5 -1.29 6.00 5.24
N THR A 6 -0.78 7.22 5.12
CA THR A 6 -1.44 8.31 4.37
C THR A 6 -0.57 8.90 3.26
N THR A 7 0.70 8.53 3.25
CA THR A 7 1.74 9.03 2.33
C THR A 7 2.62 7.87 1.87
N PRO A 8 3.33 7.99 0.73
CA PRO A 8 4.34 7.02 0.33
C PRO A 8 5.38 6.77 1.43
N ASP A 9 5.83 7.83 2.11
CA ASP A 9 6.85 7.72 3.16
C ASP A 9 6.37 6.92 4.38
N SER A 10 5.17 7.24 4.89
CA SER A 10 4.57 6.48 6.00
C SER A 10 4.31 5.03 5.62
N LEU A 11 3.95 4.74 4.37
CA LEU A 11 3.84 3.37 3.87
C LEU A 11 5.19 2.66 3.91
N GLY A 12 6.24 3.25 3.33
CA GLY A 12 7.56 2.65 3.34
C GLY A 12 8.03 2.30 4.76
N ASN A 13 7.90 3.23 5.70
CA ASN A 13 8.23 3.00 7.10
C ASN A 13 7.37 1.88 7.71
N ALA A 14 6.06 1.86 7.44
CA ALA A 14 5.17 0.80 7.92
C ALA A 14 5.57 -0.59 7.41
N LEU A 15 6.04 -0.73 6.16
CA LEU A 15 6.54 -2.02 5.65
C LEU A 15 7.79 -2.47 6.42
N ALA A 16 8.75 -1.57 6.63
CA ALA A 16 9.95 -1.87 7.41
C ALA A 16 9.60 -2.27 8.86
N PHE A 17 8.67 -1.56 9.50
CA PHE A 17 8.23 -1.86 10.86
C PHE A 17 7.42 -3.16 10.94
N ALA A 18 6.54 -3.44 9.97
CA ALA A 18 5.80 -4.70 9.92
C ALA A 18 6.76 -5.91 9.81
N ASN A 19 7.78 -5.81 8.95
CA ASN A 19 8.81 -6.84 8.84
C ASN A 19 9.60 -7.00 10.14
N ASN A 20 9.98 -5.89 10.78
CA ASN A 20 10.65 -5.94 12.08
C ASN A 20 9.76 -6.59 13.15
N PHE A 21 8.49 -6.21 13.25
CA PHE A 21 7.54 -6.74 14.21
C PHE A 21 7.40 -8.27 14.06
N ILE A 22 7.18 -8.76 12.83
CA ILE A 22 7.06 -10.19 12.57
C ILE A 22 8.37 -10.92 12.88
N ARG A 23 9.52 -10.38 12.44
CA ARG A 23 10.83 -11.00 12.66
C ARG A 23 11.18 -11.11 14.14
N VAL A 24 10.98 -10.04 14.91
CA VAL A 24 11.31 -10.02 16.36
C VAL A 24 10.40 -10.96 17.13
N ASN A 25 9.09 -11.00 16.84
CA ASN A 25 8.18 -11.98 17.44
C ASN A 25 8.61 -13.42 17.15
N ARG A 26 9.11 -13.69 15.94
CA ARG A 26 9.62 -15.02 15.58
C ARG A 26 10.89 -15.38 16.32
N ASN A 27 11.90 -14.52 16.26
CA ASN A 27 13.24 -14.83 16.76
C ASN A 27 13.30 -14.82 18.29
N ASP A 28 12.61 -13.88 18.92
CA ASP A 28 12.82 -13.57 20.34
C ASP A 28 11.64 -14.02 21.22
N TYR A 29 10.46 -14.24 20.63
CA TYR A 29 9.25 -14.69 21.34
C TYR A 29 8.74 -16.06 20.88
N GLY A 30 9.37 -16.68 19.87
CA GLY A 30 9.02 -18.01 19.37
C GLY A 30 7.70 -18.09 18.59
N LEU A 31 7.08 -16.95 18.25
CA LEU A 31 5.81 -16.91 17.53
C LEU A 31 6.01 -17.06 16.02
N GLN A 32 5.18 -17.88 15.37
CA GLN A 32 5.18 -17.98 13.91
C GLN A 32 4.49 -16.76 13.29
N SER A 33 4.72 -16.53 11.99
CA SER A 33 4.00 -15.48 11.25
C SER A 33 2.48 -15.66 11.28
N SER A 34 2.01 -16.91 11.33
CA SER A 34 0.58 -17.23 11.49
C SER A 34 0.00 -16.83 12.84
N ASP A 35 0.85 -16.63 13.86
CA ASP A 35 0.42 -16.31 15.23
C ASP A 35 0.27 -14.80 15.44
N VAL A 36 0.71 -13.98 14.47
CA VAL A 36 0.63 -12.52 14.53
C VAL A 36 -0.22 -11.96 13.39
N ALA A 37 -1.28 -11.22 13.76
CA ALA A 37 -2.14 -10.56 12.77
C ALA A 37 -1.65 -9.13 12.49
N VAL A 38 -1.22 -8.86 11.26
CA VAL A 38 -0.79 -7.52 10.80
C VAL A 38 -1.63 -7.06 9.61
N ILE A 39 -2.19 -5.86 9.72
CA ILE A 39 -2.92 -5.18 8.65
C ILE A 39 -2.20 -3.88 8.33
N VAL A 40 -1.89 -3.64 7.06
CA VAL A 40 -1.45 -2.33 6.57
C VAL A 40 -2.62 -1.69 5.82
N ILE A 41 -2.97 -0.46 6.19
CA ILE A 41 -4.03 0.31 5.57
C ILE A 41 -3.37 1.37 4.68
N VAL A 42 -3.70 1.34 3.39
CA VAL A 42 -3.29 2.36 2.43
C VAL A 42 -4.46 3.27 2.10
N ARG A 43 -4.37 4.53 2.54
CA ARG A 43 -5.38 5.56 2.31
C ARG A 43 -4.70 6.87 1.90
N HIS A 44 -5.49 7.82 1.41
CA HIS A 44 -4.97 9.09 0.91
C HIS A 44 -3.87 8.83 -0.14
N ASN A 45 -2.68 9.42 -0.02
CA ASN A 45 -1.62 9.35 -1.03
C ASN A 45 -0.88 8.00 -1.06
N SER A 46 -1.04 7.14 -0.04
CA SER A 46 -0.47 5.79 -0.09
C SER A 46 -1.34 4.78 -0.83
N THR A 47 -2.60 5.12 -1.15
CA THR A 47 -3.59 4.19 -1.74
C THR A 47 -3.09 3.55 -3.03
N ALA A 48 -2.35 4.30 -3.86
CA ALA A 48 -1.88 3.82 -5.16
C ALA A 48 -0.96 2.60 -5.10
N PHE A 49 -0.28 2.39 -3.97
CA PHE A 49 0.58 1.23 -3.76
C PHE A 49 -0.21 -0.05 -3.43
N GLY A 50 -1.55 0.05 -3.36
CA GLY A 50 -2.44 -1.10 -3.36
C GLY A 50 -2.68 -1.72 -4.74
N TYR A 51 -2.21 -1.09 -5.83
CA TYR A 51 -2.39 -1.58 -7.19
C TYR A 51 -1.14 -2.29 -7.73
N ASN A 52 -1.36 -3.18 -8.70
CA ASN A 52 -0.29 -3.93 -9.37
C ASN A 52 0.48 -3.08 -10.41
N ASP A 53 1.53 -3.65 -10.98
CA ASP A 53 2.40 -2.96 -11.93
C ASP A 53 1.73 -2.63 -13.26
N ALA A 54 0.66 -3.33 -13.65
CA ALA A 54 -0.07 -3.00 -14.88
C ALA A 54 -0.75 -1.62 -14.76
N ILE A 55 -1.30 -1.31 -13.58
CA ILE A 55 -1.88 0.00 -13.29
C ILE A 55 -0.80 1.09 -13.24
N TRP A 56 0.35 0.80 -12.62
CA TRP A 56 1.46 1.76 -12.59
C TRP A 56 2.07 1.99 -13.98
N ALA A 57 2.17 0.96 -14.82
CA ALA A 57 2.66 1.10 -16.18
C ALA A 57 1.71 1.96 -17.03
N LYS A 58 0.40 1.80 -16.86
CA LYS A 58 -0.63 2.52 -17.62
C LYS A 58 -0.86 3.95 -17.11
N TYR A 59 -0.89 4.14 -15.78
CA TYR A 59 -1.32 5.38 -15.13
C TYR A 59 -0.24 6.01 -14.23
N GLY A 60 1.02 5.61 -14.38
CA GLY A 60 2.13 6.05 -13.54
C GLY A 60 2.24 7.57 -13.40
N VAL A 61 2.08 8.33 -14.49
CA VAL A 61 2.14 9.79 -14.47
C VAL A 61 1.08 10.43 -13.56
N PRO A 62 -0.24 10.25 -13.80
CA PRO A 62 -1.26 10.81 -12.92
C PRO A 62 -1.22 10.23 -11.50
N ILE A 63 -0.85 8.96 -11.33
CA ILE A 63 -0.68 8.33 -10.02
C ILE A 63 0.45 9.00 -9.24
N SER A 64 1.65 9.14 -9.83
CA SER A 64 2.81 9.77 -9.21
C SER A 64 2.52 11.21 -8.79
N LYS A 65 1.87 11.98 -9.66
CA LYS A 65 1.45 13.36 -9.35
C LYS A 65 0.53 13.40 -8.13
N ARG A 66 -0.51 12.56 -8.09
CA ARG A 66 -1.46 12.55 -6.97
C ARG A 66 -0.89 11.98 -5.68
N ALA A 67 -0.05 10.94 -5.78
CA ALA A 67 0.63 10.33 -4.64
C ALA A 67 1.75 11.21 -4.05
N ASN A 68 2.15 12.27 -4.76
CA ASN A 68 3.38 13.02 -4.49
C ASN A 68 4.60 12.08 -4.39
N PHE A 69 4.76 11.23 -5.40
CA PHE A 69 5.78 10.19 -5.43
C PHE A 69 6.42 10.09 -6.81
N VAL A 70 7.75 10.15 -6.87
CA VAL A 70 8.55 9.92 -8.08
C VAL A 70 9.57 8.84 -7.79
N ASP A 71 10.05 8.19 -8.85
CA ASP A 71 11.16 7.27 -8.74
C ASP A 71 12.40 8.02 -8.22
N PRO A 72 12.99 7.62 -7.07
CA PRO A 72 14.12 8.33 -6.50
C PRO A 72 15.40 8.21 -7.35
N LYS A 73 15.51 7.23 -8.26
CA LYS A 73 16.65 7.06 -9.18
C LYS A 73 16.51 7.97 -10.40
N THR A 74 15.35 7.99 -11.06
CA THR A 74 15.14 8.72 -12.32
C THR A 74 14.59 10.13 -12.12
N LYS A 75 13.96 10.41 -10.97
CA LYS A 75 13.18 11.62 -10.68
C LYS A 75 11.95 11.80 -11.56
N GLU A 76 11.54 10.74 -12.26
CA GLU A 76 10.34 10.72 -13.10
C GLU A 76 9.17 10.01 -12.42
N ALA A 77 7.99 10.07 -13.04
CA ALA A 77 6.86 9.26 -12.61
C ALA A 77 7.23 7.77 -12.60
N ALA A 78 6.85 7.08 -11.53
CA ALA A 78 7.13 5.66 -11.40
C ALA A 78 6.24 4.87 -12.40
N LYS A 79 6.83 3.84 -13.01
CA LYS A 79 6.15 2.94 -13.96
C LYS A 79 5.79 1.59 -13.35
N ALA A 80 6.14 1.39 -12.08
CA ALA A 80 5.87 0.20 -11.29
C ALA A 80 5.63 0.60 -9.82
N ASN A 81 5.06 -0.32 -9.04
CA ASN A 81 4.94 -0.17 -7.60
C ASN A 81 6.31 -0.37 -6.94
N LEU A 82 7.06 0.71 -6.72
CA LEU A 82 8.45 0.60 -6.24
C LEU A 82 8.58 -0.01 -4.84
N PHE A 83 7.51 -0.05 -4.03
CA PHE A 83 7.50 -0.79 -2.77
C PHE A 83 7.41 -2.31 -2.94
N ASN A 84 7.34 -2.80 -4.18
CA ASN A 84 7.47 -4.21 -4.51
C ASN A 84 8.80 -4.54 -5.24
N VAL A 85 9.73 -3.57 -5.32
CA VAL A 85 11.05 -3.73 -5.96
C VAL A 85 12.14 -3.63 -4.90
N SER A 86 12.85 -4.72 -4.66
CA SER A 86 13.83 -4.85 -3.57
C SER A 86 15.09 -3.99 -3.76
N GLU A 87 15.43 -3.71 -5.02
CA GLU A 87 16.65 -3.08 -5.53
C GLU A 87 16.72 -1.57 -5.25
N TYR A 88 15.66 -0.98 -4.71
CA TYR A 88 15.72 0.38 -4.17
C TYR A 88 16.37 0.42 -2.79
N GLY A 89 16.35 -0.68 -2.02
CA GLY A 89 17.03 -0.79 -0.74
C GLY A 89 16.81 0.43 0.16
N ALA A 90 17.90 1.09 0.57
CA ALA A 90 17.88 2.27 1.43
C ALA A 90 17.39 3.58 0.75
N GLN A 91 17.17 3.58 -0.56
CA GLN A 91 16.64 4.74 -1.29
C GLN A 91 15.14 4.93 -1.06
N LEU A 92 14.45 3.91 -0.55
CA LEU A 92 13.06 3.97 -0.12
C LEU A 92 12.96 3.65 1.38
N PRO A 93 11.96 4.20 2.10
CA PRO A 93 11.84 4.00 3.54
C PRO A 93 11.56 2.54 3.96
N ASN A 94 11.10 1.69 3.04
CA ASN A 94 10.88 0.25 3.29
C ASN A 94 12.19 -0.56 3.42
N ARG A 95 13.35 0.04 3.13
CA ARG A 95 14.68 -0.59 3.30
C ARG A 95 14.79 -1.95 2.60
N GLY A 96 14.21 -2.06 1.40
CA GLY A 96 14.17 -3.30 0.62
C GLY A 96 13.12 -4.33 1.08
N THR A 97 12.34 -4.06 2.14
CA THR A 97 11.20 -4.89 2.51
C THR A 97 10.07 -4.70 1.50
N THR A 98 9.78 -5.72 0.69
CA THR A 98 8.72 -5.62 -0.33
C THR A 98 7.34 -5.96 0.24
N LEU A 99 6.29 -5.45 -0.41
CA LEU A 99 4.90 -5.86 -0.15
C LEU A 99 4.73 -7.38 -0.31
N ASP A 100 5.26 -7.97 -1.38
CA ASP A 100 5.22 -9.41 -1.62
C ASP A 100 5.87 -10.24 -0.49
N ALA A 101 7.03 -9.80 0.02
CA ALA A 101 7.70 -10.46 1.14
C ALA A 101 6.86 -10.43 2.43
N LEU A 102 6.05 -9.39 2.63
CA LEU A 102 5.11 -9.30 3.75
C LEU A 102 3.85 -10.13 3.53
N PHE A 103 3.32 -10.19 2.29
CA PHE A 103 2.17 -11.02 1.95
C PHE A 103 2.46 -12.51 2.16
N LYS A 104 3.66 -12.96 1.79
CA LYS A 104 4.16 -14.33 2.08
C LYS A 104 4.25 -14.64 3.57
N GLN A 105 4.29 -13.61 4.43
CA GLN A 105 4.25 -13.73 5.88
C GLN A 105 2.84 -13.52 6.46
N GLY A 106 1.79 -13.47 5.62
CA GLY A 106 0.39 -13.36 6.06
C GLY A 106 -0.12 -11.94 6.28
N VAL A 107 0.68 -10.90 6.04
CA VAL A 107 0.23 -9.51 6.14
C VAL A 107 -0.94 -9.26 5.19
N GLN A 108 -1.97 -8.57 5.67
CA GLN A 108 -3.14 -8.17 4.89
C GLN A 108 -3.04 -6.69 4.53
N LEU A 109 -3.48 -6.32 3.32
CA LEU A 109 -3.54 -4.94 2.87
C LEU A 109 -4.99 -4.48 2.73
N ALA A 110 -5.34 -3.35 3.34
CA ALA A 110 -6.65 -2.73 3.19
C ALA A 110 -6.52 -1.45 2.34
N VAL A 111 -7.18 -1.45 1.18
CA VAL A 111 -7.10 -0.39 0.18
C VAL A 111 -8.35 0.50 0.25
N CYS A 112 -8.17 1.79 0.48
CA CYS A 112 -9.26 2.73 0.72
C CYS A 112 -10.05 3.07 -0.56
N ALA A 113 -11.30 2.61 -0.67
CA ALA A 113 -12.16 2.86 -1.83
C ALA A 113 -12.47 4.36 -2.04
N THR A 114 -12.68 5.14 -0.96
CA THR A 114 -12.84 6.60 -1.07
C THR A 114 -11.64 7.25 -1.76
N SER A 115 -10.43 6.85 -1.38
CA SER A 115 -9.21 7.39 -1.99
C SER A 115 -8.98 6.84 -3.41
N THR A 116 -9.31 5.57 -3.66
CA THR A 116 -9.31 4.96 -5.00
C THR A 116 -10.22 5.74 -5.96
N ARG A 117 -11.41 6.16 -5.53
CA ARG A 117 -12.28 7.03 -6.33
C ARG A 117 -11.64 8.39 -6.63
N GLY A 118 -10.90 8.96 -5.67
CA GLY A 118 -10.11 10.17 -5.90
C GLY A 118 -8.97 9.98 -6.91
N TYR A 119 -8.28 8.82 -6.90
CA TYR A 119 -7.31 8.46 -7.93
C TYR A 119 -7.96 8.28 -9.30
N ALA A 120 -9.07 7.57 -9.36
CA ALA A 120 -9.81 7.37 -10.61
C ALA A 120 -10.26 8.70 -11.22
N GLY A 121 -10.71 9.67 -10.40
CA GLY A 121 -11.03 11.02 -10.87
C GLY A 121 -9.82 11.76 -11.45
N ALA A 122 -8.69 11.75 -10.77
CA ALA A 122 -7.47 12.39 -11.26
C ALA A 122 -6.90 11.74 -12.53
N ILE A 123 -7.01 10.41 -12.65
CA ILE A 123 -6.62 9.68 -13.86
C ILE A 123 -7.57 10.01 -15.01
N ALA A 124 -8.88 10.04 -14.75
CA ALA A 124 -9.89 10.39 -15.75
C ALA A 124 -9.65 11.79 -16.31
N GLU A 125 -9.41 12.78 -15.45
CA GLU A 125 -9.06 14.15 -15.85
C GLU A 125 -7.80 14.20 -16.73
N ALA A 126 -6.75 13.47 -16.34
CA ALA A 126 -5.48 13.47 -17.07
C ALA A 126 -5.51 12.71 -18.41
N THR A 127 -6.46 11.78 -18.59
CA THR A 127 -6.51 10.88 -19.77
C THR A 127 -7.75 11.07 -20.63
N GLY A 128 -8.70 11.93 -20.24
CA GLY A 128 -10.00 12.06 -20.90
C GLY A 128 -10.91 10.83 -20.70
N GLY A 129 -10.66 10.03 -19.67
CA GLY A 129 -11.38 8.79 -19.39
C GLY A 129 -12.65 8.96 -18.54
N ASN A 130 -13.35 7.85 -18.29
CA ASN A 130 -14.49 7.80 -17.38
C ASN A 130 -14.06 7.33 -15.98
N THR A 131 -14.42 8.10 -14.94
CA THR A 131 -14.02 7.82 -13.55
C THR A 131 -14.50 6.47 -13.04
N ASP A 132 -15.74 6.04 -13.34
CA ASP A 132 -16.26 4.76 -12.85
C ASP A 132 -15.60 3.57 -13.54
N ALA A 133 -15.35 3.67 -14.85
CA ALA A 133 -14.61 2.66 -15.59
C ALA A 133 -13.18 2.49 -15.04
N ILE A 134 -12.47 3.60 -14.80
CA ILE A 134 -11.12 3.57 -14.21
C ILE A 134 -11.18 3.04 -12.78
N PHE A 135 -12.17 3.44 -11.97
CA PHE A 135 -12.33 2.92 -10.61
C PHE A 135 -12.46 1.39 -10.61
N ASN A 136 -13.31 0.84 -11.48
CA ASN A 136 -13.50 -0.61 -11.60
C ASN A 136 -12.22 -1.31 -12.08
N GLU A 137 -11.48 -0.69 -12.99
CA GLU A 137 -10.18 -1.19 -13.43
C GLU A 137 -9.17 -1.24 -12.26
N LEU A 138 -9.07 -0.17 -11.46
CA LEU A 138 -8.18 -0.13 -10.28
C LEU A 138 -8.54 -1.22 -9.27
N VAL A 139 -9.84 -1.39 -8.98
CA VAL A 139 -10.33 -2.41 -8.03
C VAL A 139 -10.03 -3.83 -8.52
N SER A 140 -10.05 -4.06 -9.83
CA SER A 140 -9.76 -5.37 -10.42
C SER A 140 -8.25 -5.67 -10.51
N ASN A 141 -7.40 -4.70 -10.20
CA ASN A 141 -5.94 -4.79 -10.37
C ASN A 141 -5.19 -4.47 -9.06
N LEU A 142 -5.63 -5.10 -7.97
CA LEU A 142 -4.91 -5.01 -6.70
C LEU A 142 -3.55 -5.73 -6.78
N VAL A 143 -2.61 -5.27 -5.95
CA VAL A 143 -1.21 -5.74 -5.93
C VAL A 143 -1.06 -7.22 -5.55
N SER A 144 -2.03 -7.79 -4.84
CA SER A 144 -2.01 -9.18 -4.37
C SER A 144 -3.41 -9.63 -3.95
N THR A 145 -3.62 -10.93 -3.86
CA THR A 145 -4.80 -11.54 -3.23
C THR A 145 -4.91 -11.24 -1.73
N ASN A 146 -3.81 -10.83 -1.08
CA ASN A 146 -3.82 -10.35 0.31
C ASN A 146 -4.34 -8.91 0.44
N ALA A 147 -4.54 -8.21 -0.68
CA ALA A 147 -5.11 -6.88 -0.71
C ALA A 147 -6.63 -6.95 -0.91
N ARG A 148 -7.37 -6.13 -0.17
CA ARG A 148 -8.81 -5.99 -0.32
C ARG A 148 -9.25 -4.54 -0.26
N MET A 149 -10.28 -4.22 -1.02
CA MET A 149 -10.96 -2.93 -0.91
C MET A 149 -11.69 -2.85 0.42
N VAL A 150 -11.55 -1.71 1.09
CA VAL A 150 -12.38 -1.31 2.24
C VAL A 150 -13.12 -0.02 1.88
N PRO A 151 -14.36 0.20 2.36
CA PRO A 151 -15.14 1.38 1.97
C PRO A 151 -14.40 2.71 2.24
N ALA A 152 -13.74 2.81 3.40
CA ALA A 152 -12.85 3.92 3.74
C ALA A 152 -11.73 3.42 4.68
N GLY A 153 -10.49 3.83 4.42
CA GLY A 153 -9.33 3.42 5.22
C GLY A 153 -9.44 3.86 6.68
N ILE A 154 -9.92 5.08 6.94
CA ILE A 154 -10.12 5.60 8.30
C ILE A 154 -11.16 4.78 9.09
N VAL A 155 -12.19 4.26 8.42
CA VAL A 155 -13.17 3.35 9.05
C VAL A 155 -12.51 2.01 9.34
N ALA A 156 -11.68 1.48 8.44
CA ALA A 156 -10.94 0.25 8.70
C ALA A 156 -9.98 0.38 9.91
N VAL A 157 -9.32 1.54 10.08
CA VAL A 157 -8.49 1.85 11.27
C VAL A 157 -9.32 1.77 12.55
N ASN A 158 -10.48 2.43 12.58
CA ASN A 158 -11.38 2.41 13.73
C ASN A 158 -11.88 0.99 14.02
N ARG A 159 -12.38 0.27 13.01
CA ARG A 159 -12.90 -1.10 13.17
C ARG A 159 -11.85 -2.13 13.59
N ALA A 160 -10.58 -1.92 13.22
CA ALA A 160 -9.48 -2.76 13.69
C ALA A 160 -9.22 -2.55 15.18
N GLN A 161 -9.17 -1.30 15.64
CA GLN A 161 -8.96 -0.97 17.06
C GLN A 161 -10.10 -1.50 17.93
N GLU A 162 -11.36 -1.38 17.50
CA GLU A 162 -12.52 -1.97 18.18
C GLU A 162 -12.44 -3.50 18.34
N ARG A 163 -11.63 -4.16 17.50
CA ARG A 163 -11.35 -5.60 17.54
C ARG A 163 -10.03 -5.94 18.23
N GLY A 164 -9.45 -4.99 18.97
CA GLY A 164 -8.25 -5.20 19.78
C GLY A 164 -6.93 -5.08 19.01
N TYR A 165 -6.93 -4.57 17.77
CA TYR A 165 -5.68 -4.29 17.07
C TYR A 165 -5.00 -3.05 17.66
N SER A 166 -3.76 -3.19 18.13
CA SER A 166 -2.90 -2.04 18.43
C SER A 166 -2.67 -1.19 17.18
N PHE A 167 -2.70 0.13 17.34
CA PHE A 167 -2.56 1.12 16.27
C PHE A 167 -1.13 1.65 16.16
N VAL A 168 -0.68 1.85 14.91
CA VAL A 168 0.55 2.56 14.53
C VAL A 168 0.22 3.49 13.35
N GLY A 169 0.67 4.74 13.39
CA GLY A 169 0.38 5.76 12.36
C GLY A 169 1.53 6.73 12.13
#